data_AF-A0A2S9IRJ7-F1
#
_entry.id   AF-A0A2S9IRJ7-F1
#
_cell.length_a   1.000
_cell.length_b   1.000
_cell.length_c   1.000
_cell.angle_alpha   90.00
_cell.angle_beta   90.00
_cell.angle_gamma   90.00
#
_symmetry.space_group_name_H-M   'P 1'
#
loop_
_entity.id
_entity.type
_entity.pdbx_description
1 polymer ?
#
loop_
_entity_poly.entity_id
_entity_poly.type
_entity_poly.pdbx_seq_one_letter_code
_entity_poly.pdbx_strand_id
1 'polypeptide(L)'
;MISDRCQEKAQKYADQCSDVDLLIYVNLRGRHLYPTEPFPEAAAGVCSGWRSVTVITERFAVVLRAAGNAPSFLSDRRGEMIYWNDMNSVFPRLGKGASPKED
;
A
#
# COMPACT_ATOMS: atom_id res chain seq x y z
N MET A 1 4.45 -14.69 0.43
CA MET A 1 5.10 -13.38 0.27
C MET A 1 4.17 -12.46 -0.53
N ILE A 2 4.38 -11.13 -0.57
CA ILE A 2 3.51 -10.18 -1.32
C ILE A 2 3.50 -10.53 -2.82
N SER A 3 4.67 -10.86 -3.38
CA SER A 3 4.84 -11.34 -4.76
C SER A 3 3.90 -12.48 -5.12
N ASP A 4 3.84 -13.50 -4.27
CA ASP A 4 3.10 -14.73 -4.54
C ASP A 4 1.59 -14.43 -4.61
N ARG A 5 1.09 -13.62 -3.68
CA ARG A 5 -0.32 -13.21 -3.66
C ARG A 5 -0.68 -12.34 -4.85
N CYS A 6 0.22 -11.47 -5.29
CA CYS A 6 0.04 -10.71 -6.53
C CYS A 6 -0.08 -11.60 -7.74
N GLN A 7 0.78 -12.61 -7.84
CA GLN A 7 0.82 -13.49 -9.00
C GLN A 7 -0.38 -14.44 -9.03
N GLU A 8 -0.78 -15.01 -7.89
CA GLU A 8 -2.01 -15.79 -7.75
C GLU A 8 -3.25 -14.98 -8.16
N LYS A 9 -3.32 -13.70 -7.75
CA LYS A 9 -4.43 -12.82 -8.12
C LYS A 9 -4.38 -12.47 -9.61
N ALA A 10 -3.21 -12.14 -10.15
CA ALA A 10 -3.07 -11.85 -11.58
C ALA A 10 -3.51 -13.04 -12.45
N GLN A 11 -3.09 -14.27 -12.09
CA GLN A 11 -3.53 -15.50 -12.74
C GLN A 11 -5.05 -15.69 -12.67
N LYS A 12 -5.67 -15.39 -11.52
CA LYS A 12 -7.13 -15.49 -11.36
C LYS A 12 -7.90 -14.53 -12.27
N TYR A 13 -7.34 -13.35 -12.54
CA TYR A 13 -7.96 -12.33 -13.38
C TYR A 13 -7.51 -12.36 -14.84
N ALA A 14 -6.87 -13.46 -15.27
CA ALA A 14 -6.45 -13.68 -16.67
C ALA A 14 -5.70 -12.49 -17.28
N ASP A 15 -4.76 -11.90 -16.52
CA ASP A 15 -3.90 -10.79 -16.94
C ASP A 15 -4.60 -9.45 -17.26
N GLN A 16 -5.89 -9.29 -16.94
CA GLN A 16 -6.62 -8.00 -17.03
C GLN A 16 -6.24 -6.99 -15.93
N CYS A 17 -5.05 -7.11 -15.34
CA CYS A 17 -4.61 -6.27 -14.23
C CYS A 17 -4.01 -4.93 -14.69
N SER A 18 -3.80 -4.74 -15.99
CA SER A 18 -3.14 -3.55 -16.55
C SER A 18 -3.89 -2.24 -16.30
N ASP A 19 -5.18 -2.31 -15.98
CA ASP A 19 -6.04 -1.17 -15.63
C ASP A 19 -6.49 -1.18 -14.17
N VAL A 20 -5.89 -2.04 -13.35
CA VAL A 20 -6.25 -2.20 -11.93
C VAL A 20 -5.13 -1.65 -11.04
N ASP A 21 -5.52 -0.79 -10.10
CA ASP A 21 -4.65 -0.26 -9.06
C ASP A 21 -4.73 -1.16 -7.82
N LEU A 22 -3.64 -1.89 -7.54
CA LEU A 22 -3.59 -2.81 -6.42
C LEU A 22 -3.20 -2.11 -5.13
N LEU A 23 -4.04 -2.26 -4.11
CA LEU A 23 -3.77 -1.81 -2.76
C LEU A 23 -3.57 -3.00 -1.82
N ILE A 24 -2.41 -3.06 -1.17
CA ILE A 24 -2.01 -4.15 -0.29
C ILE A 24 -1.92 -3.61 1.13
N TYR A 25 -2.84 -4.03 1.98
CA TYR A 25 -2.74 -3.79 3.41
C TYR A 25 -1.94 -4.91 4.07
N VAL A 26 -0.86 -4.54 4.76
CA VAL A 26 0.02 -5.46 5.48
C VAL A 26 -0.11 -5.20 6.97
N ASN A 27 -0.75 -6.13 7.67
CA ASN A 27 -0.77 -6.19 9.12
C ASN A 27 0.05 -7.40 9.58
N LEU A 28 1.23 -7.14 10.14
CA LEU A 28 2.03 -8.17 10.80
C LEU A 28 1.87 -8.02 12.31
N ARG A 29 0.83 -8.63 12.87
CA ARG A 29 0.59 -8.62 14.32
C ARG A 29 1.85 -9.04 15.07
N GLY A 30 2.35 -8.16 15.94
CA GLY A 30 3.54 -8.40 16.76
C GLY A 30 4.88 -8.34 16.03
N ARG A 31 4.93 -7.86 14.76
CA ARG A 31 6.19 -7.62 14.03
C ARG A 31 6.21 -6.21 13.47
N HIS A 32 7.28 -5.47 13.77
CA HIS A 32 7.50 -4.16 13.18
C HIS A 32 8.22 -4.29 11.84
N LEU A 33 7.56 -3.89 10.75
CA LEU A 33 8.25 -3.48 9.53
C LEU A 33 8.68 -2.04 9.74
N TYR A 34 9.87 -1.84 10.31
CA TYR A 34 10.54 -0.56 10.21
C TYR A 34 11.50 -0.66 9.04
N PRO A 35 11.19 -0.08 7.87
CA PRO A 35 12.14 -0.06 6.76
C PRO A 35 13.31 0.80 7.20
N THR A 36 14.45 0.17 7.53
CA THR A 36 15.72 0.85 7.79
C THR A 36 16.40 1.31 6.50
N GLU A 37 15.93 0.79 5.37
CA GLU A 37 16.41 1.12 4.02
C GLU A 37 15.23 1.41 3.10
N PRO A 38 15.41 2.26 2.07
CA PRO A 38 14.41 2.45 1.04
C PRO A 38 14.06 1.13 0.35
N PHE A 39 12.81 0.99 -0.08
CA PHE A 39 12.40 -0.20 -0.84
C PHE A 39 13.30 -0.34 -2.08
N PRO A 40 13.97 -1.49 -2.27
CA PRO A 40 14.86 -1.68 -3.41
C PRO A 40 14.07 -1.52 -4.71
N GLU A 41 14.70 -1.00 -5.76
CA GLU A 41 14.08 -0.85 -7.08
C GLU A 41 13.52 -2.19 -7.61
N ALA A 42 14.13 -3.31 -7.21
CA ALA A 42 13.64 -4.66 -7.46
C ALA A 42 12.21 -4.91 -6.91
N ALA A 43 11.78 -4.18 -5.88
CA ALA A 43 10.42 -4.21 -5.36
C ALA A 43 9.39 -3.67 -6.37
N ALA A 44 9.80 -2.83 -7.33
CA ALA A 44 8.94 -2.37 -8.42
C ALA A 44 8.64 -3.45 -9.48
N GLY A 45 9.46 -4.50 -9.53
CA GLY A 45 9.22 -5.69 -10.36
C GLY A 45 8.17 -6.64 -9.76
N VAL A 46 7.84 -6.46 -8.48
CA VAL A 46 6.77 -7.20 -7.81
C VAL A 46 5.44 -6.74 -8.45
N CYS A 47 4.64 -7.69 -8.92
CA CYS A 47 3.31 -7.40 -9.49
C CYS A 47 3.35 -6.58 -10.81
N SER A 48 4.28 -6.85 -11.72
CA SER A 48 4.42 -6.14 -13.02
C SER A 48 3.19 -6.19 -13.94
N GLY A 49 2.18 -7.01 -13.63
CA GLY A 49 0.90 -7.03 -14.35
C GLY A 49 -0.09 -5.93 -13.95
N TRP A 50 0.13 -5.19 -12.86
CA TRP A 50 -0.87 -4.27 -12.26
C TRP A 50 -0.60 -2.80 -12.56
N ARG A 51 -1.59 -2.00 -12.96
CA ARG A 51 -1.39 -0.57 -13.31
C ARG A 51 -0.58 0.21 -12.27
N SER A 52 -0.90 -0.01 -11.00
CA SER A 52 -0.13 0.48 -9.87
C SER A 52 -0.17 -0.52 -8.72
N VAL A 53 0.82 -0.44 -7.84
CA VAL A 53 0.88 -1.21 -6.59
C VAL A 53 1.26 -0.30 -5.44
N THR A 54 0.38 -0.25 -4.45
CA THR A 54 0.58 0.50 -3.21
C THR A 54 0.55 -0.45 -2.02
N VAL A 55 1.50 -0.29 -1.11
CA VAL A 55 1.53 -1.01 0.16
C VAL A 55 1.21 -0.03 1.28
N ILE A 56 0.30 -0.43 2.17
CA ILE A 56 -0.08 0.31 3.38
C ILE A 56 0.14 -0.61 4.57
N THR A 57 0.77 -0.10 5.62
CA THR A 57 1.00 -0.83 6.88
C THR A 57 0.24 -0.16 8.03
N GLU A 58 0.66 -0.37 9.28
CA GLU A 58 0.21 0.44 10.42
C GLU A 58 1.09 1.66 10.69
N ARG A 59 2.20 1.85 9.96
CA ARG A 59 3.18 2.93 10.23
C ARG A 59 3.56 3.76 8.99
N PHE A 60 3.44 3.17 7.81
CA PHE A 60 3.81 3.84 6.57
C PHE A 60 3.06 3.27 5.36
N ALA A 61 3.01 4.08 4.29
CA ALA A 61 2.61 3.67 2.96
C ALA A 61 3.74 3.93 1.96
N VAL A 62 3.75 3.16 0.87
CA VAL A 62 4.64 3.35 -0.26
C VAL A 62 3.95 2.92 -1.55
N VAL A 63 4.13 3.70 -2.62
CA VAL A 63 3.77 3.30 -3.97
C VAL A 63 4.97 2.60 -4.60
N LEU A 64 4.88 1.29 -4.80
CA LEU A 64 5.95 0.48 -5.38
C LEU A 64 6.01 0.61 -6.90
N ARG A 65 4.83 0.73 -7.54
CA ARG A 65 4.70 0.86 -8.99
C ARG A 65 3.55 1.78 -9.34
N ALA A 66 3.75 2.59 -10.37
CA ALA A 66 2.69 3.31 -11.09
C ALA A 66 3.09 3.39 -12.57
N ALA A 67 2.26 2.86 -13.45
CA ALA A 67 2.40 2.99 -14.90
C ALA A 67 2.04 4.41 -15.37
N GLY A 68 2.39 4.77 -16.60
CA GLY A 68 2.16 6.13 -17.13
C GLY A 68 0.68 6.52 -17.26
N ASN A 69 -0.23 5.54 -17.30
CA ASN A 69 -1.68 5.75 -17.30
C ASN A 69 -2.32 5.61 -15.90
N ALA A 70 -1.53 5.43 -14.84
CA ALA A 70 -2.03 5.41 -13.48
C ALA A 70 -2.48 6.82 -13.05
N PRO A 71 -3.39 6.94 -12.06
CA PRO A 71 -3.73 8.23 -11.46
C PRO A 71 -2.50 9.01 -11.00
N SER A 72 -2.44 10.32 -11.29
CA SER A 72 -1.25 11.15 -11.03
C SER A 72 -0.83 11.14 -9.56
N PHE A 73 -1.78 11.14 -8.63
CA PHE A 73 -1.49 11.10 -7.19
C PHE A 73 -0.68 9.86 -6.75
N LEU A 74 -0.71 8.76 -7.53
CA LEU A 74 0.13 7.58 -7.29
C LEU A 74 1.49 7.73 -7.95
N SER A 75 1.55 8.19 -9.20
CA SER A 75 2.83 8.37 -9.91
C SER A 75 3.71 9.43 -9.27
N ASP A 76 3.12 10.51 -8.78
CA ASP A 76 3.81 11.64 -8.16
C ASP A 76 4.54 11.25 -6.87
N ARG A 77 4.12 10.13 -6.25
CA ARG A 77 4.65 9.64 -4.96
C ARG A 77 5.33 8.27 -5.07
N ARG A 78 5.70 7.86 -6.29
CA ARG A 78 6.34 6.56 -6.51
C ARG A 78 7.68 6.49 -5.76
N GLY A 79 7.84 5.47 -4.92
CA GLY A 79 9.03 5.26 -4.09
C GLY A 79 9.10 6.14 -2.84
N GLU A 80 8.18 7.09 -2.64
CA GLU A 80 8.11 7.90 -1.43
C GLU A 80 7.51 7.09 -0.27
N MET A 81 8.20 7.08 0.87
CA MET A 81 7.67 6.49 2.11
C MET A 81 6.93 7.56 2.92
N ILE A 82 5.62 7.40 3.03
CA ILE A 82 4.76 8.28 3.83
C ILE A 82 4.57 7.62 5.18
N TYR A 83 5.15 8.21 6.23
CA TYR A 83 5.00 7.73 7.60
C TYR A 83 3.83 8.43 8.29
N TRP A 84 3.22 7.73 9.25
CA TRP A 84 2.24 8.33 10.15
C TRP A 84 2.50 7.92 11.59
N ASN A 85 2.20 8.84 12.51
CA ASN A 85 2.50 8.68 13.92
C ASN A 85 1.51 7.71 14.61
N ASP A 86 0.24 7.72 14.17
CA ASP A 86 -0.84 6.88 14.68
C ASP A 86 -1.91 6.57 13.61
N MET A 87 -2.79 5.59 13.84
CA MET A 87 -3.88 5.29 12.88
C MET A 87 -4.90 6.43 12.70
N ASN A 88 -5.03 7.32 13.70
CA ASN A 88 -5.96 8.44 13.66
C ASN A 88 -5.50 9.51 12.65
N SER A 89 -4.20 9.63 12.44
CA SER A 89 -3.60 10.51 11.44
C SER A 89 -3.78 10.01 10.01
N VAL A 90 -4.03 8.71 9.83
CA VAL A 90 -4.33 8.09 8.51
C VAL A 90 -5.81 8.22 8.16
N PHE A 91 -6.69 8.00 9.14
CA PHE A 91 -8.14 8.05 8.97
C PHE A 91 -8.76 9.08 9.92
N PRO A 92 -8.58 10.40 9.67
CA PRO A 92 -9.06 11.45 10.57
C PRO A 92 -10.58 11.43 10.82
N ARG A 93 -11.35 10.72 9.98
CA ARG A 93 -12.80 10.54 10.14
C ARG A 93 -13.19 9.43 11.13
N LEU A 94 -12.30 8.48 11.43
CA LEU A 94 -12.57 7.41 12.39
C LEU A 94 -12.30 7.85 13.86
N GLY A 95 -11.47 8.88 14.06
CA GLY A 95 -11.13 9.40 15.39
C GLY A 95 -12.19 10.28 16.06
N LYS A 96 -13.27 10.65 15.37
CA LYS A 96 -14.34 11.54 15.91
C LYS A 96 -15.53 10.79 16.53
N GLY A 97 -15.42 9.48 16.77
CA GLY A 97 -16.55 8.63 17.19
C GLY A 97 -16.54 8.10 18.62
N ALA A 98 -15.48 8.31 19.41
CA ALA A 98 -15.35 7.69 20.73
C ALA A 98 -14.98 8.72 21.81
N SER A 99 -15.94 9.57 22.17
CA SER A 99 -15.98 10.13 23.52
C SER A 99 -17.07 9.36 24.27
N PRO A 100 -16.74 8.56 25.30
CA PRO A 100 -17.76 8.07 26.21
C PRO A 100 -18.42 9.30 26.84
N LYS A 101 -19.75 9.36 26.83
CA LYS A 101 -20.45 10.26 27.74
C LYS A 101 -20.28 9.64 29.13
N GLU A 102 -19.56 10.34 30.00
CA GLU A 102 -19.60 10.08 31.44
C GLU A 102 -20.99 10.52 31.93
N ASP A 103 -21.75 9.57 32.47
CA ASP A 103 -22.91 9.80 33.33
C ASP A 103 -22.48 9.69 34.79
#